data_AF-A0A2W0A725-F1
#
_entry.id   AF-A0A2W0A725-F1
#
_cell.length_a   1.000
_cell.length_b   1.000
_cell.length_c   1.000
_cell.angle_alpha   90.00
_cell.angle_beta   90.00
_cell.angle_gamma   90.00
#
_symmetry.space_group_name_H-M   'P 1'
#
loop_
_entity.id
_entity.type
_entity.pdbx_description
1 polymer ?
#
loop_
_entity_poly.entity_id
_entity_poly.type
_entity_poly.pdbx_seq_one_letter_code
_entity_poly.pdbx_strand_id
1 'polypeptide(L)'
;MSRLINPVCIFLIVLGSTFSEGQRHRVIPHPPAPAETQRTTSGEPPQKKHFDALQIQREARELSDLAKSIPLDMERVNQGLMPKDMVEKLKRIEKLSKHLRVEVTY
;
A
#
# COMPACT_ATOMS: atom_id res chain seq x y z
N MET A 1 -29.02 1.89 35.49
CA MET A 1 -27.69 1.27 35.30
C MET A 1 -27.35 1.30 33.82
N SER A 2 -26.85 2.43 33.33
CA SER A 2 -26.59 2.64 31.90
C SER A 2 -25.20 2.11 31.57
N ARG A 3 -25.12 1.02 30.80
CA ARG A 3 -23.86 0.44 30.33
C ARG A 3 -23.33 1.34 29.21
N LEU A 4 -22.28 2.09 29.51
CA LEU A 4 -21.59 2.97 28.57
C LEU A 4 -20.93 2.10 27.49
N ILE A 5 -21.47 2.11 26.28
CA ILE A 5 -20.88 1.44 25.12
C ILE A 5 -19.54 2.12 24.83
N ASN A 6 -18.46 1.32 24.93
CA ASN A 6 -17.08 1.76 24.81
C ASN A 6 -16.86 2.33 23.40
N PRO A 7 -16.30 3.57 23.23
CA PRO A 7 -16.15 4.21 21.92
C PRO A 7 -15.30 3.39 20.93
N VAL A 8 -14.46 2.47 21.43
CA VAL A 8 -13.71 1.51 20.61
C VAL A 8 -14.64 0.58 19.83
N CYS A 9 -15.77 0.17 20.41
CA CYS A 9 -16.74 -0.70 19.74
C CYS A 9 -17.52 0.05 18.64
N ILE A 10 -17.78 1.34 18.81
CA ILE A 10 -18.44 2.16 17.77
C ILE A 10 -17.50 2.31 16.56
N PHE A 11 -16.21 2.51 16.80
CA PHE A 11 -15.22 2.67 15.73
C PHE A 11 -15.04 1.38 14.90
N LEU A 12 -15.15 0.20 15.53
CA LEU A 12 -15.05 -1.09 14.82
C LEU A 12 -16.25 -1.43 13.93
N ILE A 13 -17.44 -0.88 14.21
CA ILE A 13 -18.65 -1.19 13.44
C ILE A 13 -18.74 -0.36 12.15
N VAL A 14 -18.14 0.83 12.10
CA VAL A 14 -18.25 1.75 10.94
C VAL A 14 -17.33 1.36 9.77
N LEU A 15 -16.26 0.59 9.99
CA LEU A 15 -15.32 0.17 8.93
C LEU A 15 -15.78 -1.04 8.11
N GLY A 16 -16.94 -1.65 8.42
CA GLY A 16 -17.38 -2.95 7.88
C GLY A 16 -18.32 -2.95 6.68
N SER A 17 -18.63 -1.81 6.06
CA SER A 17 -19.59 -1.74 4.92
C SER A 17 -19.05 -0.74 3.90
N THR A 18 -18.75 -1.02 2.63
CA THR A 18 -19.36 -1.93 1.66
C THR A 18 -18.35 -2.26 0.56
N PHE A 19 -18.05 -3.55 0.33
CA PHE A 19 -17.41 -3.99 -0.92
C PHE A 19 -18.50 -4.55 -1.84
N SER A 20 -18.94 -3.75 -2.80
CA SER A 20 -19.80 -4.21 -3.90
C SER A 20 -18.93 -4.47 -5.12
N GLU A 21 -18.67 -5.75 -5.37
CA GLU A 21 -17.99 -6.24 -6.58
C GLU A 21 -18.98 -6.27 -7.74
N GLY A 22 -18.98 -5.20 -8.54
CA GLY A 22 -19.77 -5.11 -9.77
C GLY A 22 -19.07 -5.82 -10.92
N GLN A 23 -19.26 -7.14 -11.06
CA GLN A 23 -18.85 -7.89 -12.24
C GLN A 23 -19.68 -7.45 -13.47
N ARG A 24 -19.03 -6.88 -14.49
CA ARG A 24 -19.57 -6.81 -15.85
C ARG A 24 -18.62 -7.49 -16.82
N HIS A 25 -18.76 -8.81 -16.93
CA HIS A 25 -18.15 -9.61 -17.98
C HIS A 25 -18.80 -9.25 -19.32
N ARG A 26 -18.13 -8.49 -20.18
CA ARG A 26 -18.55 -8.33 -21.59
C ARG A 26 -18.02 -9.53 -22.37
N VAL A 27 -18.89 -10.49 -22.64
CA VAL A 27 -18.65 -11.53 -23.65
C VAL A 27 -18.66 -10.85 -25.02
N ILE A 28 -17.51 -10.75 -25.67
CA ILE A 28 -17.40 -10.35 -27.07
C ILE A 28 -17.46 -11.62 -27.92
N PRO A 29 -18.40 -11.77 -28.88
CA PRO A 29 -18.40 -12.91 -29.78
C PRO A 29 -17.21 -12.85 -30.74
N HIS A 30 -16.46 -13.94 -30.89
CA HIS A 30 -15.36 -14.05 -31.84
C HIS A 30 -15.85 -14.31 -33.27
N PRO A 31 -15.43 -13.54 -34.28
CA PRO A 31 -15.53 -13.93 -35.69
C PRO A 31 -14.43 -14.95 -36.06
N PRO A 32 -14.67 -15.91 -36.99
CA PRO A 32 -13.70 -16.93 -37.36
C PRO A 32 -12.50 -16.35 -38.14
N ALA A 33 -11.32 -16.90 -37.87
CA ALA A 33 -10.02 -16.42 -38.33
C ALA A 33 -9.75 -16.67 -39.83
N PRO A 34 -9.05 -15.74 -40.51
CA PRO A 34 -8.21 -16.06 -41.65
C PRO A 34 -6.74 -16.27 -41.24
N ALA A 35 -6.08 -17.11 -42.02
CA ALA A 35 -4.79 -17.75 -41.81
C ALA A 35 -3.57 -16.82 -41.61
N GLU A 36 -2.64 -17.35 -40.80
CA GLU A 36 -1.18 -17.22 -40.93
C GLU A 36 -0.52 -15.83 -40.78
N THR A 37 0.07 -15.60 -39.62
CA THR A 37 1.53 -15.41 -39.47
C THR A 37 1.87 -15.52 -38.00
N GLN A 38 2.53 -16.62 -37.64
CA GLN A 38 3.12 -16.87 -36.35
C GLN A 38 4.26 -15.86 -36.11
N ARG A 39 3.91 -14.63 -35.71
CA ARG A 39 4.87 -13.77 -35.00
C ARG A 39 5.04 -14.40 -33.64
N THR A 40 6.21 -14.98 -33.42
CA THR A 40 6.73 -15.37 -32.13
C THR A 40 6.66 -14.19 -31.17
N THR A 41 5.55 -14.05 -30.45
CA THR A 41 5.53 -13.32 -29.19
C THR A 41 6.35 -14.16 -28.23
N SER A 42 7.63 -13.82 -28.09
CA SER A 42 8.45 -14.23 -26.97
C SER A 42 7.73 -13.78 -25.71
N GLY A 43 6.90 -14.67 -25.15
CA GLY A 43 6.25 -14.47 -23.88
C GLY A 43 7.34 -14.47 -22.83
N GLU A 44 7.78 -13.29 -22.44
CA GLU A 44 8.54 -13.17 -21.21
C GLU A 44 7.68 -13.77 -20.10
N PRO A 45 8.16 -14.81 -19.38
CA PRO A 45 7.39 -15.40 -18.31
C PRO A 45 7.07 -14.30 -17.30
N PRO A 46 5.86 -14.27 -16.71
CA PRO A 46 5.54 -13.28 -15.69
C PRO A 46 6.61 -13.39 -14.60
N GLN A 47 7.44 -12.34 -14.48
CA GLN A 47 8.42 -12.27 -13.42
C GLN A 47 7.63 -12.30 -12.12
N LYS A 48 7.61 -13.47 -11.47
CA LYS A 48 6.97 -13.64 -10.17
C LYS A 48 7.70 -12.68 -9.24
N LYS A 49 7.07 -11.56 -8.91
CA LYS A 49 7.57 -10.66 -7.88
C LYS A 49 7.72 -11.52 -6.62
N HIS A 50 8.97 -11.70 -6.22
CA HIS A 50 9.30 -12.54 -5.08
C HIS A 50 8.92 -11.76 -3.82
N PHE A 51 7.76 -12.10 -3.25
CA PHE A 51 7.28 -11.54 -1.99
C PHE A 51 8.18 -12.02 -0.83
N ASP A 52 9.05 -11.14 -0.32
CA ASP A 52 9.86 -11.43 0.87
C ASP A 52 9.17 -10.88 2.13
N ALA A 53 8.38 -11.74 2.78
CA ALA A 53 7.64 -11.39 4.00
C ALA A 53 8.54 -10.82 5.11
N LEU A 54 9.78 -11.30 5.24
CA LEU A 54 10.71 -10.82 6.28
C LEU A 54 11.26 -9.43 5.95
N GLN A 55 11.42 -9.12 4.67
CA GLN A 55 11.79 -7.77 4.22
C GLN A 55 10.64 -6.79 4.49
N ILE A 56 9.41 -7.13 4.09
CA ILE A 56 8.22 -6.29 4.30
C ILE A 56 8.00 -5.99 5.78
N GLN A 57 8.16 -6.99 6.65
CA GLN A 57 8.02 -6.78 8.09
C GLN A 57 9.09 -5.84 8.66
N ARG A 58 10.33 -5.93 8.17
CA ARG A 58 11.42 -5.05 8.59
C ARG A 58 11.16 -3.61 8.14
N GLU A 59 10.75 -3.42 6.89
CA GLU A 59 10.41 -2.11 6.33
C GLU A 59 9.23 -1.46 7.06
N ALA A 60 8.21 -2.24 7.43
CA ALA A 60 7.08 -1.75 8.21
C ALA A 60 7.51 -1.27 9.61
N ARG A 61 8.44 -1.98 10.25
CA ARG A 61 9.02 -1.55 11.52
C ARG A 61 9.81 -0.25 11.37
N GLU A 62 10.65 -0.18 10.35
CA GLU A 62 11.45 1.01 10.04
C GLU A 62 10.56 2.24 9.77
N LEU A 63 9.48 2.08 9.01
CA LEU A 63 8.51 3.14 8.77
C LEU A 63 7.89 3.62 10.07
N SER A 64 7.48 2.71 10.96
CA SER A 64 6.93 3.05 12.28
C SER A 64 7.93 3.88 13.09
N ASP A 65 9.19 3.47 13.11
CA ASP A 65 10.20 4.13 13.94
C ASP A 65 10.56 5.52 13.41
N LEU A 66 10.66 5.68 12.08
CA LEU A 66 10.82 6.99 11.45
C LEU A 66 9.60 7.89 11.69
N ALA A 67 8.38 7.37 11.55
CA ALA A 67 7.17 8.14 11.77
C ALA A 67 7.05 8.62 13.22
N LYS A 68 7.46 7.82 14.20
CA LYS A 68 7.50 8.20 15.62
C LYS A 68 8.49 9.32 15.93
N SER A 69 9.54 9.52 15.13
CA SER A 69 10.50 10.61 15.36
C SER A 69 10.01 11.96 14.84
N ILE A 70 9.05 11.98 13.92
CA ILE A 70 8.56 13.22 13.28
C ILE A 70 8.00 14.25 14.28
N PRO A 71 7.18 13.88 15.29
CA PRO A 71 6.68 14.86 16.26
C PRO A 71 7.80 15.62 16.97
N LEU A 72 8.86 14.92 17.40
CA LEU A 72 10.02 15.54 18.05
C LEU A 72 10.79 16.47 17.10
N ASP A 73 10.99 16.03 15.86
CA ASP A 73 11.65 16.87 14.85
C ASP A 73 10.79 18.11 14.53
N MET A 74 9.46 18.02 14.58
CA MET A 74 8.53 19.16 14.42
C MET A 74 8.59 20.14 15.58
N GLU A 75 8.76 19.68 16.81
CA GLU A 75 8.99 20.57 17.96
C GLU A 75 10.24 21.44 17.76
N ARG A 76 11.32 20.84 17.22
CA ARG A 76 12.55 21.57 16.89
C ARG A 76 12.31 22.60 15.78
N VAL A 77 11.56 22.24 14.75
CA VAL A 77 11.17 23.18 13.68
C VAL A 77 10.37 24.36 14.25
N ASN A 78 9.43 24.12 15.17
CA ASN A 78 8.68 25.18 15.85
C ASN A 78 9.56 26.11 16.70
N GLN A 79 10.72 25.63 17.15
CA GLN A 79 11.74 26.42 17.85
C GLN A 79 12.70 27.14 16.89
N GLY A 80 12.45 27.09 15.58
CA GLY A 80 13.30 27.69 14.55
C GLY A 80 14.53 26.85 14.18
N LEU A 81 14.62 25.61 14.67
CA LEU A 81 15.71 24.68 14.37
C LEU A 81 15.23 23.64 13.36
N MET A 82 15.58 23.82 12.09
CA MET A 82 15.25 22.83 11.06
C MET A 82 16.28 21.69 11.05
N PRO A 83 15.93 20.45 11.44
CA PRO A 83 16.86 19.33 11.40
C PRO A 83 17.19 19.00 9.94
N LYS A 84 18.48 18.98 9.58
CA LYS A 84 18.92 18.69 8.20
C LYS A 84 18.41 17.34 7.70
N ASP A 85 18.30 16.37 8.59
CA ASP A 85 17.88 15.00 8.28
C ASP A 85 16.35 14.85 8.16
N MET A 86 15.55 15.88 8.52
CA MET A 86 14.09 15.80 8.48
C MET A 86 13.58 15.48 7.07
N VAL A 87 14.12 16.17 6.06
CA VAL A 87 13.73 15.97 4.65
C VAL A 87 14.05 14.55 4.19
N GLU A 88 15.20 14.02 4.60
CA GLU A 88 15.61 12.66 4.26
C GLU A 88 14.75 11.61 4.95
N LYS A 89 14.43 11.80 6.24
CA LYS A 89 13.49 10.93 6.98
C LYS A 89 12.13 10.89 6.30
N LEU A 90 11.56 12.04 5.92
CA LEU A 90 10.27 12.11 5.23
C LEU A 90 10.30 11.39 3.88
N LYS A 91 11.36 11.60 3.08
CA LYS A 91 11.56 10.90 1.81
C LYS A 91 11.65 9.38 2.00
N ARG A 92 12.30 8.94 3.08
CA ARG A 92 12.42 7.52 3.42
C ARG A 92 11.09 6.91 3.86
N ILE A 93 10.30 7.62 4.67
CA ILE A 93 8.92 7.22 5.02
C ILE A 93 8.07 7.07 3.74
N GLU A 94 8.16 8.02 2.81
CA GLU A 94 7.42 7.95 1.54
C GLU A 94 7.81 6.71 0.73
N LYS A 95 9.10 6.44 0.61
CA LYS A 95 9.61 5.27 -0.13
C LYS A 95 9.11 3.96 0.50
N LEU A 96 9.22 3.81 1.82
CA LEU A 96 8.76 2.63 2.53
C LEU A 96 7.24 2.46 2.40
N SER A 97 6.47 3.53 2.56
CA SER A 97 5.00 3.50 2.43
C SER A 97 4.56 3.04 1.04
N LYS A 98 5.23 3.54 -0.02
CA LYS A 98 4.95 3.14 -1.39
C LYS A 98 5.27 1.67 -1.63
N HIS A 99 6.42 1.20 -1.15
CA HIS A 99 6.84 -0.18 -1.32
C HIS A 99 5.91 -1.15 -0.61
N LEU A 100 5.60 -0.91 0.67
CA LEU A 100 4.65 -1.72 1.44
C LEU A 100 3.27 -1.77 0.79
N ARG A 101 2.77 -0.64 0.29
CA ARG A 101 1.47 -0.61 -0.40
C ARG A 101 1.45 -1.50 -1.64
N VAL A 102 2.51 -1.43 -2.45
CA VAL A 102 2.66 -2.28 -3.63
C VAL A 102 2.65 -3.74 -3.17
N GLU A 103 3.50 -4.11 -2.23
CA GLU A 103 3.66 -5.51 -1.80
C GLU A 103 2.42 -6.10 -1.10
N VAL A 104 1.55 -5.29 -0.48
CA VAL A 104 0.28 -5.76 0.11
C VAL A 104 -0.86 -5.84 -0.93
N THR A 105 -0.75 -5.14 -2.07
CA THR A 105 -1.80 -5.11 -3.11
C THR A 105 -1.58 -6.15 -4.22
N TYR A 106 -0.35 -6.63 -4.40
CA TYR A 106 0.03 -7.63 -5.40
C TYR A 106 0.08 -9.04 -4.79
#